data_AF-A0A1W1EIT7-F1
#
_entry.id   AF-A0A1W1EIT7-F1
#
_cell.length_a   1.000
_cell.length_b   1.000
_cell.length_c   1.000
_cell.angle_alpha   90.00
_cell.angle_beta   90.00
_cell.angle_gamma   90.00
#
_symmetry.space_group_name_H-M   'P 1'
#
loop_
_entity.id
_entity.type
_entity.pdbx_description
1 polymer ?
#
loop_
_entity_poly.entity_id
_entity_poly.type
_entity_poly.pdbx_seq_one_letter_code
_entity_poly.pdbx_strand_id
1 'polypeptide(L)' 'MILEKLGKDEYRYFVSENFDSSKIWDLEGIYRNLIFIKEDIIERVKSDDVRYNK' A
#
# COMPACT_ATOMS: atom_id res chain seq x y z
N MET A 1 10.62 -3.91 4.41
CA MET A 1 9.28 -3.54 4.96
C MET A 1 8.22 -4.42 4.34
N ILE A 2 7.23 -4.85 5.11
CA ILE A 2 6.17 -5.79 4.68
C ILE A 2 4.81 -5.13 4.89
N LEU A 3 4.01 -5.11 3.83
CA LEU A 3 2.60 -4.73 3.89
C LEU A 3 1.75 -5.99 3.87
N GLU A 4 0.89 -6.15 4.86
CA GLU A 4 -0.08 -7.23 4.95
C GLU A 4 -1.49 -6.64 4.78
N LYS A 5 -2.26 -7.13 3.79
CA LYS A 5 -3.68 -6.79 3.63
C LYS A 5 -4.50 -7.73 4.52
N LEU A 6 -5.11 -7.19 5.57
CA LEU A 6 -5.87 -7.96 6.55
C LEU A 6 -7.32 -8.17 6.14
N GLY A 7 -7.85 -7.27 5.31
CA GLY A 7 -9.25 -7.27 4.91
C GLY A 7 -9.56 -6.14 3.95
N LYS A 8 -10.86 -5.89 3.77
CA LYS A 8 -11.31 -4.75 2.97
C LYS A 8 -10.90 -3.46 3.67
N ASP A 9 -10.16 -2.60 2.97
CA ASP A 9 -9.69 -1.30 3.48
C ASP A 9 -8.82 -1.40 4.76
N GLU A 10 -8.30 -2.58 5.10
CA GLU A 10 -7.56 -2.83 6.33
C GLU A 10 -6.16 -3.37 6.03
N TYR A 11 -5.16 -2.66 6.55
CA TYR A 11 -3.75 -2.88 6.26
C TYR A 11 -2.92 -2.89 7.54
N ARG A 12 -1.91 -3.75 7.56
CA ARG A 12 -0.88 -3.75 8.61
C ARG A 12 0.49 -3.55 7.99
N TYR A 13 1.27 -2.68 8.62
CA TYR A 13 2.61 -2.34 8.17
C TYR A 13 3.66 -2.81 9.16
N PHE A 14 4.68 -3.51 8.67
CA PHE A 14 5.80 -3.97 9.48
C PHE A 14 7.13 -3.49 8.91
N VAL A 15 7.96 -2.94 9.79
CA VAL A 15 9.38 -2.70 9.50
C VAL A 15 10.13 -3.94 9.98
N SER A 16 10.88 -4.57 9.06
CA SER A 16 11.75 -5.70 9.42
C SER A 16 12.86 -5.18 10.33
N GLU A 17 13.26 -5.96 11.34
CA GLU A 17 14.42 -5.64 12.18
C GLU A 17 15.72 -5.51 11.36
N ASN A 18 15.77 -6.17 10.20
CA ASN A 18 16.91 -6.11 9.27
C ASN A 18 16.80 -4.98 8.24
N PHE A 19 15.79 -4.12 8.33
CA PHE A 19 15.60 -3.03 7.38
C PHE A 19 16.73 -1.99 7.49
N ASP A 20 17.34 -1.67 6.36
CA ASP A 20 18.37 -0.64 6.26
C ASP A 20 17.99 0.39 5.20
N SER A 21 17.62 1.60 5.63
CA SER A 21 17.22 2.69 4.74
C SER A 21 18.32 3.20 3.82
N SER A 22 19.59 2.77 4.01
CA SER A 22 20.69 3.07 3.09
C SER A 22 20.79 2.07 1.93
N LYS A 23 20.13 0.91 2.02
CA LYS A 23 20.17 -0.13 0.97
C LYS A 23 19.03 0.05 -0.03
N ILE A 24 19.39 0.14 -1.31
CA ILE A 24 18.42 0.35 -2.40
C ILE A 24 17.34 -0.75 -2.45
N TRP A 25 17.70 -2.01 -2.21
CA TRP A 25 16.77 -3.14 -2.23
C TRP A 25 15.68 -3.04 -1.15
N ASP A 26 16.05 -2.50 0.02
CA ASP A 26 15.11 -2.26 1.10
C ASP A 26 14.14 -1.12 0.75
N LEU A 27 14.64 -0.05 0.10
CA LEU A 27 13.82 1.05 -0.41
C LEU A 27 12.88 0.60 -1.54
N GLU A 28 13.33 -0.27 -2.45
CA GLU A 28 12.50 -0.85 -3.50
C GLU A 28 11.31 -1.65 -2.92
N GLY A 29 11.54 -2.40 -1.84
CA GLY A 29 10.46 -3.11 -1.14
C GLY A 29 9.40 -2.17 -0.58
N ILE A 30 9.81 -1.05 0.02
CA ILE A 30 8.89 0.00 0.49
C ILE A 30 8.07 0.54 -0.68
N TYR A 31 8.76 0.92 -1.76
CA TYR A 31 8.15 1.56 -2.91
C TYR A 31 7.07 0.68 -3.55
N ARG A 32 7.31 -0.63 -3.67
CA ARG A 32 6.30 -1.59 -4.17
C ARG A 32 5.05 -1.63 -3.29
N ASN A 33 5.22 -1.63 -1.97
CA ASN A 33 4.09 -1.58 -1.03
C ASN A 33 3.29 -0.28 -1.17
N LEU A 34 3.98 0.85 -1.38
CA LEU A 34 3.32 2.14 -1.59
C LEU A 34 2.55 2.20 -2.92
N ILE A 35 3.10 1.64 -4.01
CA ILE A 35 2.38 1.52 -5.28
C ILE A 35 1.08 0.74 -5.07
N PHE A 36 1.13 -0.39 -4.37
CA PHE A 36 -0.05 -1.20 -4.11
C PHE A 36 -1.16 -0.40 -3.40
N ILE A 37 -0.81 0.31 -2.32
CA ILE A 37 -1.76 1.18 -1.59
C ILE A 37 -2.31 2.29 -2.50
N LYS A 38 -1.46 2.90 -3.32
CA LYS A 38 -1.86 3.96 -4.26
C LYS A 38 -2.92 3.46 -5.24
N GLU A 39 -2.73 2.27 -5.83
CA GLU A 39 -3.72 1.69 -6.76
C GLU A 39 -5.04 1.37 -6.05
N ASP A 40 -5.00 0.76 -4.85
CA ASP A 40 -6.21 0.48 -4.05
C ASP A 40 -7.00 1.76 -3.71
N ILE A 41 -6.31 2.86 -3.39
CA ILE A 41 -6.93 4.18 -3.18
C ILE A 41 -7.60 4.69 -4.46
N ILE A 42 -6.92 4.60 -5.61
CA ILE A 42 -7.48 5.03 -6.90
C ILE A 42 -8.74 4.25 -7.26
N GLU A 43 -8.72 2.93 -7.07
CA GLU A 43 -9.88 2.06 -7.31
C GLU A 43 -11.06 2.40 -6.40
N ARG A 44 -10.79 2.67 -5.13
CA ARG A 44 -11.82 3.09 -4.17
C ARG A 44 -12.44 4.42 -4.56
N VAL A 45 -11.62 5.44 -4.86
CA VAL A 45 -12.10 6.77 -5.27
C VAL A 45 -12.98 6.68 -6.53
N LYS A 46 -12.57 5.89 -7.53
CA LYS A 46 -13.39 5.64 -8.74
C LYS A 46 -14.72 4.98 -8.41
N SER A 47 -14.72 3.99 -7.51
CA SER A 47 -15.93 3.28 -7.10
C SER A 47 -16.90 4.18 -6.33
N ASP A 48 -16.38 5.10 -5.53
CA ASP A 48 -17.19 6.07 -4.80
C ASP A 48 -17.77 7.12 -5.76
N ASP A 49 -16.99 7.65 -6.72
CA ASP A 49 -17.48 8.58 -7.74
C ASP A 49 -18.64 8.00 -8.58
N VAL A 50 -18.53 6.72 -8.97
CA VAL A 50 -19.60 6.00 -9.67
C VAL A 50 -20.87 5.85 -8.81
N ARG A 51 -20.74 5.79 -7.48
CA ARG A 51 -21.89 5.67 -6.58
C ARG A 51 -22.60 7.00 -6.33
N TYR A 52 -21.90 8.14 -6.44
CA TYR A 52 -22.51 9.47 -6.28
C TYR A 52 -23.11 10.02 -7.58
N ASN A 53 -22.68 9.52 -8.74
CA ASN A 53 -23.19 9.92 -10.07
C ASN A 53 -24.36 9.05 -10.57
N LYS A 54 -25.00 8.27 -9.70
CA LYS A 54 -26.13 7.37 -10.02
C LYS A 54 -27.33 7.66 -9.13
#